data_AF-A0A327L465-F1
#
_entry.id   AF-A0A327L465-F1
#
_cell.length_a   1.000
_cell.length_b   1.000
_cell.length_c   1.000
_cell.angle_alpha   90.00
_cell.angle_beta   90.00
_cell.angle_gamma   90.00
#
_symmetry.space_group_name_H-M   'P 1'
#
loop_
_entity.id
_entity.type
_entity.pdbx_description
1 polymer ?
#
loop_
_entity_poly.entity_id
_entity_poly.type
_entity_poly.pdbx_seq_one_letter_code
_entity_poly.pdbx_strand_id
1 'polypeptide(L)'
;MRHRTELNPPSRRRFVAGAAAGLFGVLAAAAPSGALGAPSFEQWRATFKARALRRGISEATYDRVMNSIKPDTAVYALQRAQPEFQEALWQYLNRRVSDWRIITGKERATEQRALLDRIEREYRVDRYIVLALWGVESSYGEVIDNRKYMRPVIPALAALAWGEPRRRAYWEAELLNALVIIDRGWGDPREMIGSWAGAMGHTQWMPEVWLNMGVDFDRDGRISPFGRPDDALAGASRYLLQRGKYSQGEAWGCEARLPSGFNTRLADGKSYRPYAKWAELGVTRADGTAFTHPGHQVRLAVPVSGGPAFLIGRNFQSIYSYNPAFSYALAIVHLADRIRGMGPFVQPFPGSERTPTLAEVQELQKRLTARGFDTDGTDGRVGRDTQRAVAAFQRQAGMEVDGYAGLKVLARLRQGG
;
A
#
# COMPACT_ATOMS: atom_id res chain seq x y z
N MET A 1 -9.11 29.37 37.99
CA MET A 1 -8.17 29.90 36.98
C MET A 1 -6.91 29.04 36.94
N ARG A 2 -6.86 28.04 36.06
CA ARG A 2 -5.62 27.35 35.65
C ARG A 2 -5.81 26.94 34.19
N HIS A 3 -5.11 27.65 33.30
CA HIS A 3 -5.08 27.39 31.86
C HIS A 3 -4.38 26.05 31.58
N ARG A 4 -5.04 25.16 30.86
CA ARG A 4 -4.45 23.96 30.23
C ARG A 4 -4.26 24.27 28.75
N THR A 5 -3.01 24.34 28.32
CA THR A 5 -2.63 24.58 26.93
C THR A 5 -2.73 23.28 26.14
N GLU A 6 -3.68 23.22 25.21
CA GLU A 6 -3.83 22.12 24.25
C GLU A 6 -2.78 22.21 23.14
N LEU A 7 -2.02 21.15 22.93
CA LEU A 7 -1.11 21.01 21.81
C LEU A 7 -1.84 20.38 20.62
N ASN A 8 -2.21 21.20 19.65
CA ASN A 8 -2.69 20.78 18.33
C ASN A 8 -1.53 20.13 17.53
N PRO A 9 -1.72 18.94 16.91
CA PRO A 9 -0.73 18.40 15.98
C PRO A 9 -0.81 19.10 14.60
N PRO A 10 0.32 19.41 13.96
CA PRO A 10 0.34 20.13 12.69
C PRO A 10 -0.08 19.25 11.51
N SER A 11 -1.06 19.76 10.76
CA SER A 11 -1.52 19.27 9.46
C SER A 11 -0.41 19.31 8.40
N ARG A 12 -0.16 18.21 7.68
CA ARG A 12 0.77 18.20 6.53
C ARG A 12 0.00 18.29 5.22
N ARG A 13 0.13 19.45 4.55
CA ARG A 13 -0.22 19.67 3.14
C ARG A 13 0.79 18.99 2.22
N ARG A 14 0.27 18.54 1.07
CA ARG A 14 0.97 18.07 -0.15
C ARG A 14 1.91 19.15 -0.71
N PHE A 15 2.94 18.78 -1.47
CA PHE A 15 3.21 19.35 -2.80
C PHE A 15 4.25 18.54 -3.59
N VAL A 16 4.06 18.57 -4.91
CA VAL A 16 4.80 17.93 -6.01
C VAL A 16 5.64 18.99 -6.74
N ALA A 17 6.78 18.54 -7.27
CA ALA A 17 7.58 19.06 -8.39
C ALA A 17 8.28 20.44 -8.33
N GLY A 18 9.62 20.38 -8.49
CA GLY A 18 10.33 20.93 -9.67
C GLY A 18 10.68 22.42 -9.69
N ALA A 19 11.98 22.75 -9.77
CA ALA A 19 12.52 23.72 -10.73
C ALA A 19 14.06 23.76 -10.71
N ALA A 20 14.60 24.03 -11.88
CA ALA A 20 16.01 24.13 -12.23
C ALA A 20 16.63 25.50 -11.90
N ALA A 21 17.97 25.47 -11.87
CA ALA A 21 18.98 26.50 -12.15
C ALA A 21 18.62 28.00 -12.20
N GLY A 22 19.43 28.78 -11.48
CA GLY A 22 19.67 30.21 -11.70
C GLY A 22 20.97 30.63 -11.02
N LEU A 23 22.02 30.84 -11.81
CA LEU A 23 23.38 31.23 -11.42
C LEU A 23 23.47 32.76 -11.31
N PHE A 24 23.97 33.30 -10.19
CA PHE A 24 24.67 34.59 -10.17
C PHE A 24 25.75 34.54 -9.09
N GLY A 25 27.00 34.77 -9.52
CA GLY A 25 28.20 34.62 -8.70
C GLY A 25 28.53 35.86 -7.87
N VAL A 26 29.07 35.59 -6.69
CA VAL A 26 29.98 36.48 -5.96
C VAL A 26 31.16 35.62 -5.53
N LEU A 27 32.35 35.94 -6.05
CA LEU A 27 33.62 35.34 -5.67
C LEU A 27 34.01 35.84 -4.28
N ALA A 28 33.62 35.11 -3.24
CA ALA A 28 34.25 35.20 -1.93
C ALA A 28 35.32 34.10 -1.86
N ALA A 29 36.57 34.50 -1.58
CA ALA A 29 37.66 33.57 -1.31
C ALA A 29 37.34 32.75 -0.06
N ALA A 30 36.74 31.58 -0.25
CA ALA A 30 36.50 30.61 0.79
C ALA A 30 37.85 29.95 1.14
N ALA A 31 38.30 30.12 2.39
CA ALA A 31 39.21 29.17 3.01
C ALA A 31 38.68 27.74 2.79
N PRO A 32 39.53 26.71 2.62
CA PRO A 32 39.07 25.34 2.50
C PRO A 32 38.37 24.95 3.80
N SER A 33 37.07 25.20 3.86
CA SER A 33 36.17 24.54 4.77
C SER A 33 36.23 23.10 4.31
N GLY A 34 37.08 22.30 4.96
CA GLY A 34 37.11 20.86 4.76
C GLY A 34 35.66 20.42 4.86
N ALA A 35 35.08 20.02 3.73
CA ALA A 35 33.77 19.41 3.73
C ALA A 35 33.93 18.17 4.60
N LEU A 36 33.54 18.24 5.87
CA LEU A 36 33.43 17.09 6.72
C LEU A 36 32.46 16.17 5.98
N GLY A 37 33.01 15.13 5.34
CA GLY A 37 32.22 14.15 4.62
C GLY A 37 31.15 13.58 5.55
N ALA A 38 30.06 13.06 4.97
CA ALA A 38 29.07 12.35 5.77
C ALA A 38 29.77 11.32 6.68
N PRO A 39 29.39 11.21 7.97
CA PRO A 39 30.05 10.31 8.89
C PRO A 39 30.04 8.89 8.32
N SER A 40 31.12 8.15 8.54
CA SER A 40 31.16 6.73 8.16
C SER A 40 30.02 5.98 8.84
N PHE A 41 29.62 4.85 8.28
CA PHE A 41 28.57 4.02 8.90
C PHE A 41 28.93 3.65 10.35
N GLU A 42 30.21 3.36 10.61
CA GLU A 42 30.76 3.07 11.93
C GLU A 42 30.59 4.24 12.92
N GLN A 43 30.94 5.45 12.48
CA GLN A 43 30.77 6.66 13.29
C GLN A 43 29.29 6.93 13.56
N TRP A 44 28.43 6.82 12.54
CA TRP A 44 26.99 6.97 12.72
C TRP A 44 26.44 5.92 13.69
N ARG A 45 26.81 4.65 13.55
CA ARG A 45 26.39 3.55 14.43
C ARG A 45 26.79 3.79 15.88
N ALA A 46 28.01 4.29 16.13
CA ALA A 46 28.45 4.64 17.48
C ALA A 46 27.56 5.73 18.10
N THR A 47 27.25 6.79 17.34
CA THR A 47 26.34 7.86 17.81
C THR A 47 24.89 7.39 17.96
N PHE A 48 24.46 6.46 17.11
CA PHE A 48 23.10 5.90 17.13
C PHE A 48 22.87 4.99 18.35
N LYS A 49 23.91 4.27 18.83
CA LYS A 49 23.84 3.44 20.05
C LYS A 49 23.28 4.22 21.24
N ALA A 50 23.76 5.44 21.46
CA ALA A 50 23.27 6.27 22.57
C ALA A 50 21.77 6.59 22.46
N ARG A 51 21.22 6.72 21.24
CA ARG A 51 19.78 6.90 21.02
C ARG A 51 18.99 5.62 21.29
N ALA A 52 19.54 4.47 20.88
CA ALA A 52 18.94 3.17 21.14
C ALA A 52 18.84 2.86 22.64
N LEU A 53 19.92 3.08 23.39
CA LEU A 53 19.94 2.89 24.84
C LEU A 53 18.93 3.82 25.55
N ARG A 54 18.85 5.10 25.16
CA ARG A 54 17.83 6.03 25.69
C ARG A 54 16.39 5.62 25.35
N ARG A 55 16.18 4.88 24.26
CA ARG A 55 14.88 4.32 23.89
C ARG A 55 14.50 3.11 24.75
N GLY A 56 15.42 2.59 25.57
CA GLY A 56 15.23 1.43 26.44
C GLY A 56 15.65 0.11 25.82
N ILE A 57 16.35 0.11 24.68
CA ILE A 57 16.89 -1.10 24.06
C ILE A 57 18.11 -1.56 24.86
N SER A 58 18.18 -2.83 25.25
CA SER A 58 19.33 -3.36 25.98
C SER A 58 20.63 -3.28 25.17
N GLU A 59 21.75 -3.06 25.85
CA GLU A 59 23.07 -3.06 25.22
C GLU A 59 23.37 -4.39 24.53
N ALA A 60 23.02 -5.51 25.17
CA ALA A 60 23.17 -6.85 24.62
C ALA A 60 22.42 -7.03 23.28
N THR A 61 21.17 -6.56 23.18
CA THR A 61 20.42 -6.61 21.92
C THR A 61 21.03 -5.68 20.87
N TYR A 62 21.39 -4.45 21.24
CA TYR A 62 22.01 -3.53 20.29
C TYR A 62 23.29 -4.13 19.71
N ASP A 63 24.18 -4.62 20.58
CA ASP A 63 25.46 -5.17 20.17
C ASP A 63 25.28 -6.42 19.30
N ARG A 64 24.39 -7.34 19.69
CA ARG A 64 24.06 -8.55 18.90
C ARG A 64 23.55 -8.21 17.50
N VAL A 65 22.74 -7.16 17.36
CA VAL A 65 22.07 -6.84 16.09
C VAL A 65 22.89 -5.90 15.21
N MET A 66 23.52 -4.89 15.80
CA MET A 66 24.13 -3.78 15.07
C MET A 66 25.65 -3.90 14.91
N ASN A 67 26.38 -4.62 15.78
CA ASN A 67 27.86 -4.61 15.72
C ASN A 67 28.44 -5.36 14.50
N SER A 68 27.73 -6.34 13.96
CA SER A 68 28.14 -7.07 12.76
C SER A 68 27.36 -6.68 11.51
N ILE A 69 26.52 -5.64 11.58
CA ILE A 69 25.63 -5.31 10.48
C ILE A 69 26.39 -4.68 9.32
N LYS A 70 26.08 -5.14 8.10
CA LYS A 70 26.46 -4.46 6.87
C LYS A 70 25.23 -3.74 6.32
N PRO A 71 25.24 -2.40 6.15
CA PRO A 71 24.10 -1.68 5.61
C PRO A 71 23.84 -2.12 4.16
N ASP A 72 22.58 -2.35 3.83
CA ASP A 72 22.17 -2.76 2.48
C ASP A 72 21.97 -1.53 1.59
N THR A 73 23.04 -1.07 0.94
CA THR A 73 23.02 0.15 0.12
C THR A 73 22.26 0.02 -1.20
N ALA A 74 21.86 -1.20 -1.61
CA ALA A 74 21.04 -1.39 -2.80
C ALA A 74 19.63 -0.76 -2.65
N VAL A 75 19.19 -0.49 -1.40
CA VAL A 75 17.94 0.24 -1.14
C VAL A 75 17.90 1.61 -1.81
N TYR A 76 19.05 2.28 -1.97
CA TYR A 76 19.07 3.61 -2.58
C TYR A 76 18.77 3.58 -4.08
N ALA A 77 19.15 2.51 -4.78
CA ALA A 77 18.76 2.32 -6.17
C ALA A 77 17.25 2.13 -6.28
N LEU A 78 16.66 1.34 -5.38
CA LEU A 78 15.20 1.13 -5.31
C LEU A 78 14.44 2.39 -4.91
N GLN A 79 15.01 3.22 -4.04
CA GLN A 79 14.44 4.51 -3.66
C GLN A 79 14.47 5.53 -4.81
N ARG A 80 15.56 5.53 -5.60
CA ARG A 80 15.71 6.43 -6.76
C ARG A 80 14.94 5.96 -7.98
N ALA A 81 14.55 4.69 -8.01
CA ALA A 81 13.77 4.12 -9.10
C ALA A 81 12.45 4.90 -9.22
N GLN A 82 12.31 5.64 -10.33
CA GLN A 82 11.03 6.21 -10.70
C GLN A 82 10.14 5.08 -11.23
N PRO A 83 8.82 5.10 -10.93
CA PRO A 83 7.88 4.25 -11.64
C PRO A 83 8.13 4.40 -13.15
N GLU A 84 8.36 3.28 -13.83
CA GLU A 84 8.67 3.28 -15.27
C GLU A 84 7.50 3.80 -16.11
N PHE A 85 6.28 3.74 -15.55
CA PHE A 85 5.04 4.16 -16.19
C PHE A 85 4.16 4.95 -15.20
N GLN A 86 3.41 5.92 -15.71
CA GLN A 86 2.28 6.51 -14.98
C GLN A 86 1.02 5.71 -15.27
N GLU A 87 0.65 4.83 -14.34
CA GLU A 87 -0.52 3.96 -14.47
C GLU A 87 -1.81 4.76 -14.27
N ALA A 88 -2.75 4.67 -15.21
CA ALA A 88 -4.08 5.24 -15.07
C ALA A 88 -4.87 4.52 -13.94
N LEU A 89 -5.84 5.22 -13.32
CA LEU A 89 -6.62 4.63 -12.21
C LEU A 89 -7.25 3.28 -12.57
N TRP A 90 -7.83 3.16 -13.77
CA TRP A 90 -8.47 1.92 -14.20
C TRP A 90 -7.46 0.79 -14.45
N GLN A 91 -6.24 1.10 -14.92
CA GLN A 91 -5.17 0.12 -15.07
C GLN A 91 -4.72 -0.42 -13.70
N TYR A 92 -4.54 0.48 -12.73
CA TYR A 92 -4.24 0.12 -11.34
C TYR A 92 -5.33 -0.78 -10.75
N LEU A 93 -6.59 -0.42 -10.95
CA LEU A 93 -7.73 -1.22 -10.48
C LEU A 93 -7.76 -2.61 -11.15
N ASN A 94 -7.63 -2.70 -12.47
CA ASN A 94 -7.61 -3.98 -13.18
C ASN A 94 -6.44 -4.87 -12.71
N ARG A 95 -5.28 -4.27 -12.45
CA ARG A 95 -4.11 -4.99 -11.95
C ARG A 95 -4.28 -5.44 -10.50
N ARG A 96 -4.91 -4.64 -9.63
CA ARG A 96 -5.07 -4.91 -8.19
C ARG A 96 -6.35 -5.65 -7.83
N VAL A 97 -7.33 -5.66 -8.72
CA VAL A 97 -8.60 -6.38 -8.62
C VAL A 97 -8.70 -7.37 -9.80
N SER A 98 -7.60 -8.09 -10.03
CA SER A 98 -7.51 -9.10 -11.08
C SER A 98 -8.28 -10.36 -10.73
N ASP A 99 -8.68 -11.13 -11.76
CA ASP A 99 -9.33 -12.42 -11.58
C ASP A 99 -8.54 -13.35 -10.65
N TRP A 100 -7.22 -13.39 -10.80
CA TRP A 100 -6.34 -14.15 -9.89
C TRP A 100 -6.58 -13.78 -8.42
N ARG A 101 -6.59 -12.48 -8.09
CA ARG A 101 -6.80 -12.04 -6.69
C ARG A 101 -8.21 -12.31 -6.21
N ILE A 102 -9.22 -12.20 -7.09
CA ILE A 102 -10.61 -12.47 -6.73
C ILE A 102 -10.80 -13.97 -6.43
N ILE A 103 -10.30 -14.85 -7.30
CA ILE A 103 -10.37 -16.31 -7.15
C ILE A 103 -9.64 -16.72 -5.86
N THR A 104 -8.37 -16.35 -5.74
CA THR A 104 -7.55 -16.67 -4.54
C THR A 104 -8.17 -16.09 -3.28
N GLY A 105 -8.73 -14.88 -3.34
CA GLY A 105 -9.42 -14.26 -2.20
C GLY A 105 -10.63 -15.05 -1.71
N LYS A 106 -11.40 -15.65 -2.63
CA LYS A 106 -12.53 -16.54 -2.29
C LYS A 106 -12.08 -17.87 -1.70
N GLU A 107 -10.98 -18.42 -2.22
CA GLU A 107 -10.34 -19.62 -1.65
C GLU A 107 -9.86 -19.33 -0.22
N ARG A 108 -9.11 -18.25 -0.01
CA ARG A 108 -8.65 -17.84 1.33
C ARG A 108 -9.81 -17.49 2.28
N ALA A 109 -10.91 -16.93 1.78
CA ALA A 109 -12.12 -16.71 2.58
C ALA A 109 -12.68 -18.02 3.16
N THR A 110 -12.57 -19.11 2.39
CA THR A 110 -13.03 -20.45 2.77
C THR A 110 -12.03 -21.11 3.72
N GLU A 111 -10.75 -21.14 3.34
CA GLU A 111 -9.68 -21.76 4.13
C GLU A 111 -9.48 -21.10 5.51
N GLN A 112 -9.54 -19.77 5.56
CA GLN A 112 -9.32 -18.99 6.78
C GLN A 112 -10.63 -18.64 7.49
N ARG A 113 -11.74 -19.30 7.16
CA ARG A 113 -13.08 -18.96 7.67
C ARG A 113 -13.11 -18.83 9.19
N ALA A 114 -12.57 -19.82 9.91
CA ALA A 114 -12.56 -19.82 11.38
C ALA A 114 -11.74 -18.65 11.97
N LEU A 115 -10.60 -18.32 11.35
CA LEU A 115 -9.78 -17.19 11.76
C LEU A 115 -10.51 -15.86 11.50
N LEU A 116 -11.05 -15.69 10.30
CA LEU A 116 -11.79 -14.48 9.90
C LEU A 116 -13.04 -14.26 10.76
N ASP A 117 -13.78 -15.33 11.09
CA ASP A 117 -14.93 -15.28 12.00
C ASP A 117 -14.52 -14.75 13.38
N ARG A 118 -13.38 -15.21 13.92
CA ARG A 118 -12.85 -14.75 15.21
C ARG A 118 -12.44 -13.28 15.13
N ILE A 119 -11.70 -12.88 14.10
CA ILE A 119 -11.22 -11.51 13.90
C ILE A 119 -12.41 -10.55 13.74
N GLU A 120 -13.38 -10.88 12.89
CA GLU A 120 -14.56 -10.05 12.68
C GLU A 120 -15.42 -9.95 13.94
N ARG A 121 -15.51 -11.02 14.75
CA ARG A 121 -16.19 -10.94 16.04
C ARG A 121 -15.49 -10.01 17.03
N GLU A 122 -14.17 -10.06 17.09
CA GLU A 122 -13.37 -9.25 18.03
C GLU A 122 -13.32 -7.78 17.62
N TYR A 123 -12.95 -7.50 16.37
CA TYR A 123 -12.67 -6.15 15.90
C TYR A 123 -13.84 -5.50 15.19
N ARG A 124 -14.85 -6.27 14.78
CA ARG A 124 -16.02 -5.82 14.01
C ARG A 124 -15.64 -5.09 12.72
N VAL A 125 -14.48 -5.43 12.17
CA VAL A 125 -14.04 -5.03 10.84
C VAL A 125 -14.49 -6.11 9.87
N ASP A 126 -15.13 -5.68 8.78
CA ASP A 126 -15.62 -6.57 7.73
C ASP A 126 -14.52 -7.52 7.22
N ARG A 127 -14.76 -8.83 7.29
CA ARG A 127 -13.78 -9.85 6.91
C ARG A 127 -13.26 -9.70 5.49
N TYR A 128 -14.09 -9.23 4.56
CA TYR A 128 -13.72 -9.08 3.15
C TYR A 128 -12.81 -7.87 2.94
N ILE A 129 -12.95 -6.82 3.75
CA ILE A 129 -11.99 -5.72 3.80
C ILE A 129 -10.63 -6.23 4.29
N VAL A 130 -10.60 -7.05 5.33
CA VAL A 130 -9.36 -7.65 5.87
C VAL A 130 -8.70 -8.57 4.82
N LEU A 131 -9.48 -9.43 4.16
CA LEU A 131 -8.99 -10.28 3.06
C LEU A 131 -8.47 -9.47 1.88
N ALA A 132 -9.20 -8.45 1.44
CA ALA A 132 -8.78 -7.61 0.32
C ALA A 132 -7.48 -6.86 0.63
N LEU A 133 -7.34 -6.36 1.85
CA LEU A 133 -6.09 -5.77 2.33
C LEU A 133 -4.95 -6.79 2.25
N TRP A 134 -5.15 -8.01 2.74
CA TRP A 134 -4.15 -9.08 2.68
C TRP A 134 -3.73 -9.43 1.24
N GLY A 135 -4.69 -9.51 0.31
CA GLY A 135 -4.45 -9.77 -1.11
C GLY A 135 -3.71 -8.63 -1.82
N VAL A 136 -3.96 -7.39 -1.42
CA VAL A 136 -3.32 -6.19 -1.97
C VAL A 136 -1.91 -6.00 -1.41
N GLU A 137 -1.70 -6.22 -0.11
CA GLU A 137 -0.41 -6.02 0.55
C GLU A 137 0.62 -7.10 0.20
N SER A 138 0.22 -8.38 0.24
CA SER A 138 1.18 -9.48 0.16
C SER A 138 0.71 -10.66 -0.68
N SER A 139 -0.30 -10.47 -1.55
CA SER A 139 -0.86 -11.56 -2.35
C SER A 139 -1.27 -12.74 -1.46
N TYR A 140 -1.93 -12.45 -0.34
CA TYR A 140 -2.33 -13.44 0.67
C TYR A 140 -1.15 -14.20 1.31
N GLY A 141 0.00 -13.54 1.46
CA GLY A 141 1.20 -14.10 2.09
C GLY A 141 2.17 -14.78 1.13
N GLU A 142 1.83 -14.98 -0.14
CA GLU A 142 2.66 -15.76 -1.09
C GLU A 142 4.02 -15.13 -1.44
N VAL A 143 4.23 -13.84 -1.13
CA VAL A 143 5.46 -13.13 -1.51
C VAL A 143 6.31 -12.70 -0.33
N ILE A 144 5.93 -13.03 0.91
CA ILE A 144 6.56 -12.47 2.13
C ILE A 144 7.97 -13.01 2.40
N ASP A 145 8.31 -14.17 1.85
CA ASP A 145 9.61 -14.84 1.96
C ASP A 145 10.40 -14.85 0.64
N ASN A 146 9.84 -14.26 -0.42
CA ASN A 146 10.48 -14.23 -1.73
C ASN A 146 11.69 -13.28 -1.73
N ARG A 147 12.90 -13.85 -1.66
CA ARG A 147 14.18 -13.13 -1.61
C ARG A 147 14.49 -12.25 -2.82
N LYS A 148 13.75 -12.40 -3.92
CA LYS A 148 13.85 -11.50 -5.09
C LYS A 148 13.31 -10.11 -4.77
N TYR A 149 12.25 -10.04 -3.97
CA TYR A 149 11.52 -8.79 -3.67
C TYR A 149 11.64 -8.36 -2.20
N MET A 150 11.89 -9.32 -1.33
CA MET A 150 12.02 -9.11 0.11
C MET A 150 13.48 -9.25 0.56
N ARG A 151 13.83 -8.52 1.61
CA ARG A 151 15.21 -8.36 2.09
C ARG A 151 15.23 -8.21 3.61
N PRO A 152 16.38 -8.48 4.26
CA PRO A 152 16.56 -8.23 5.69
C PRO A 152 16.27 -6.76 6.05
N VAL A 153 15.35 -6.56 6.99
CA VAL A 153 14.82 -5.23 7.35
C VAL A 153 15.85 -4.39 8.08
N ILE A 154 16.61 -4.98 9.02
CA ILE A 154 17.58 -4.22 9.80
C ILE A 154 18.69 -3.64 8.89
N PRO A 155 19.34 -4.40 7.99
CA PRO A 155 20.30 -3.83 7.03
C PRO A 155 19.72 -2.73 6.14
N ALA A 156 18.47 -2.89 5.69
CA ALA A 156 17.79 -1.91 4.84
C ALA A 156 17.50 -0.60 5.59
N LEU A 157 16.93 -0.68 6.79
CA LEU A 157 16.64 0.49 7.62
C LEU A 157 17.91 1.16 8.11
N ALA A 158 18.97 0.41 8.44
CA ALA A 158 20.27 0.97 8.82
C ALA A 158 20.90 1.75 7.67
N ALA A 159 20.83 1.25 6.42
CA ALA A 159 21.25 2.01 5.26
C ALA A 159 20.43 3.30 5.12
N LEU A 160 19.09 3.21 5.10
CA LEU A 160 18.23 4.39 4.93
C LEU A 160 18.42 5.45 6.04
N ALA A 161 18.56 5.03 7.29
CA ALA A 161 18.83 5.91 8.42
C ALA A 161 20.18 6.63 8.31
N TRP A 162 21.20 5.91 7.87
CA TRP A 162 22.53 6.47 7.70
C TRP A 162 22.62 7.40 6.48
N GLY A 163 22.24 6.93 5.28
CA GLY A 163 22.55 7.58 4.01
C GLY A 163 21.41 8.34 3.33
N GLU A 164 20.19 8.38 3.89
CA GLU A 164 19.09 9.20 3.36
C GLU A 164 18.81 10.40 4.29
N PRO A 165 19.38 11.58 4.00
CA PRO A 165 19.30 12.72 4.93
C PRO A 165 17.91 13.38 4.97
N ARG A 166 17.07 13.25 3.94
CA ARG A 166 15.77 13.94 3.85
C ARG A 166 14.74 13.34 4.82
N ARG A 167 14.85 12.04 5.11
CA ARG A 167 13.97 11.24 5.95
C ARG A 167 14.72 10.52 7.06
N ARG A 168 15.99 10.88 7.33
CA ARG A 168 16.82 10.27 8.38
C ARG A 168 16.06 10.04 9.70
N ALA A 169 15.41 11.07 10.22
CA ALA A 169 14.67 10.95 11.49
C ALA A 169 13.56 9.89 11.47
N TYR A 170 12.88 9.74 10.32
CA TYR A 170 11.87 8.70 10.14
C TYR A 170 12.51 7.31 10.10
N TRP A 171 13.57 7.14 9.30
CA TRP A 171 14.25 5.85 9.19
C TRP A 171 14.93 5.42 10.49
N GLU A 172 15.53 6.36 11.22
CA GLU A 172 16.07 6.14 12.55
C GLU A 172 14.98 5.72 13.54
N ALA A 173 13.78 6.33 13.48
CA ALA A 173 12.66 5.93 14.32
C ALA A 173 12.18 4.50 14.00
N GLU A 174 12.08 4.13 12.72
CA GLU A 174 11.70 2.77 12.33
C GLU A 174 12.75 1.73 12.72
N LEU A 175 14.04 2.04 12.58
CA LEU A 175 15.12 1.17 13.04
C LEU A 175 15.09 1.00 14.57
N LEU A 176 14.85 2.08 15.33
CA LEU A 176 14.67 2.01 16.78
C LEU A 176 13.47 1.13 17.16
N ASN A 177 12.34 1.29 16.47
CA ASN A 177 11.15 0.45 16.73
C ASN A 177 11.43 -1.03 16.43
N ALA A 178 12.16 -1.33 15.35
CA ALA A 178 12.58 -2.69 15.01
C ALA A 178 13.47 -3.30 16.11
N LEU A 179 14.43 -2.53 16.64
CA LEU A 179 15.28 -2.97 17.74
C LEU A 179 14.49 -3.20 19.03
N VAL A 180 13.47 -2.38 19.33
CA VAL A 180 12.57 -2.61 20.47
C VAL A 180 11.79 -3.91 20.31
N ILE A 181 11.30 -4.22 19.10
CA ILE A 181 10.60 -5.48 18.81
C ILE A 181 11.52 -6.68 19.09
N ILE A 182 12.77 -6.62 18.64
CA ILE A 182 13.77 -7.65 18.88
C ILE A 182 14.09 -7.77 20.38
N ASP A 183 14.25 -6.65 21.09
CA ASP A 183 14.59 -6.65 22.51
C ASP A 183 13.48 -7.22 23.39
N ARG A 184 12.21 -7.08 22.96
CA ARG A 184 11.05 -7.72 23.59
C ARG A 184 10.95 -9.23 23.32
N GLY A 185 11.80 -9.78 22.45
CA GLY A 185 11.72 -11.18 22.03
C GLY A 185 10.63 -11.48 21.01
N TRP A 186 9.98 -10.45 20.43
CA TRP A 186 8.89 -10.65 19.46
C TRP A 186 9.40 -10.99 18.06
N GLY A 187 10.66 -10.69 17.74
CA GLY A 187 11.24 -10.90 16.43
C GLY A 187 12.70 -11.37 16.48
N ASP A 188 13.04 -12.39 15.69
CA ASP A 188 14.42 -12.66 15.32
C ASP A 188 14.84 -11.70 14.18
N PRO A 189 15.95 -10.94 14.31
CA PRO A 189 16.46 -10.07 13.25
C PRO A 189 16.59 -10.74 11.88
N ARG A 190 16.87 -12.05 11.84
CA ARG A 190 17.03 -12.85 10.62
C ARG A 190 15.70 -13.17 9.95
N GLU A 191 14.62 -13.23 10.72
CA GLU A 191 13.26 -13.48 10.25
C GLU A 191 12.54 -12.18 9.86
N MET A 192 13.06 -11.02 10.28
CA MET A 192 12.54 -9.72 9.88
C MET A 192 12.87 -9.43 8.41
N ILE A 193 12.02 -9.95 7.54
CA ILE A 193 12.09 -9.84 6.08
C ILE A 193 11.00 -8.88 5.59
N GLY A 194 11.34 -8.03 4.61
CA GLY A 194 10.38 -7.04 4.13
C GLY A 194 10.82 -6.32 2.87
N SER A 195 10.02 -5.36 2.45
CA SER A 195 10.36 -4.49 1.33
C SER A 195 11.65 -3.70 1.60
N TRP A 196 12.23 -3.12 0.55
CA TRP A 196 13.41 -2.26 0.68
C TRP A 196 13.25 -1.10 1.66
N ALA A 197 12.01 -0.67 1.90
CA ALA A 197 11.68 0.41 2.81
C ALA A 197 11.39 -0.08 4.25
N GLY A 198 11.48 -1.39 4.52
CA GLY A 198 11.25 -1.98 5.84
C GLY A 198 9.79 -2.34 6.14
N ALA A 199 8.93 -2.43 5.12
CA ALA A 199 7.54 -2.91 5.28
C ALA A 199 7.51 -4.44 5.32
N MET A 200 6.88 -5.04 6.32
CA MET A 200 7.10 -6.44 6.72
C MET A 200 5.87 -7.33 6.63
N GLY A 201 6.11 -8.60 6.31
CA GLY A 201 5.15 -9.69 6.51
C GLY A 201 3.87 -9.56 5.69
N HIS A 202 2.81 -10.23 6.17
CA HIS A 202 1.52 -10.31 5.47
C HIS A 202 0.85 -8.95 5.24
N THR A 203 1.09 -7.99 6.13
CA THR A 203 0.40 -6.70 6.18
C THR A 203 1.26 -5.53 5.73
N GLN A 204 2.53 -5.79 5.36
CA GLN A 204 3.51 -4.78 4.97
C GLN A 204 3.63 -3.65 5.99
N TRP A 205 3.65 -4.00 7.28
CA TRP A 205 3.81 -3.01 8.33
C TRP A 205 5.24 -2.50 8.45
N MET A 206 5.35 -1.20 8.68
CA MET A 206 6.55 -0.63 9.26
C MET A 206 6.72 -1.09 10.72
N PRO A 207 7.95 -1.17 11.25
CA PRO A 207 8.20 -1.55 12.65
C PRO A 207 7.38 -0.76 13.67
N GLU A 208 7.14 0.54 13.45
CA GLU A 208 6.26 1.34 14.31
C GLU A 208 4.85 0.74 14.43
N VAL A 209 4.28 0.29 13.31
CA VAL A 209 2.91 -0.23 13.29
C VAL A 209 2.86 -1.58 13.99
N TRP A 210 3.81 -2.48 13.74
CA TRP A 210 3.91 -3.74 14.48
C TRP A 210 4.01 -3.50 15.98
N LEU A 211 4.91 -2.61 16.41
CA LEU A 211 5.14 -2.34 17.83
C LEU A 211 3.89 -1.84 18.57
N ASN A 212 3.02 -1.09 17.89
CA ASN A 212 1.87 -0.44 18.53
C ASN A 212 0.52 -1.14 18.27
N MET A 213 0.35 -1.75 17.09
CA MET A 213 -0.91 -2.35 16.64
C MET A 213 -0.88 -3.87 16.63
N GLY A 214 0.30 -4.49 16.74
CA GLY A 214 0.44 -5.93 16.81
C GLY A 214 -0.33 -6.53 17.99
N VAL A 215 -0.86 -7.74 17.78
CA VAL A 215 -1.61 -8.52 18.76
C VAL A 215 -1.21 -9.97 18.58
N ASP A 216 -0.91 -10.63 19.70
CA ASP A 216 -0.74 -12.08 19.78
C ASP A 216 -2.15 -12.70 19.81
N PHE A 217 -2.65 -13.07 18.63
CA PHE A 217 -4.03 -13.46 18.43
C PHE A 217 -4.24 -14.97 18.52
N ASP A 218 -3.22 -15.76 18.23
CA ASP A 218 -3.23 -17.20 18.45
C ASP A 218 -2.75 -17.60 19.85
N ARG A 219 -2.23 -16.66 20.64
CA ARG A 219 -1.84 -16.78 22.05
C ARG A 219 -0.62 -17.66 22.26
N ASP A 220 0.34 -17.61 21.35
CA ASP A 220 1.59 -18.36 21.45
C ASP A 220 2.68 -17.64 22.27
N GLY A 221 2.40 -16.40 22.72
CA GLY A 221 3.31 -15.56 23.49
C GLY A 221 4.18 -14.63 22.64
N ARG A 222 4.05 -14.67 21.31
CA ARG A 222 4.78 -13.85 20.34
C ARG A 222 3.79 -13.05 19.50
N ILE A 223 4.20 -11.84 19.09
CA ILE A 223 3.45 -11.06 18.11
C ILE A 223 4.24 -11.10 16.82
N SER A 224 3.73 -11.75 15.77
CA SER A 224 4.46 -11.93 14.51
C SER A 224 3.63 -11.53 13.28
N PRO A 225 4.08 -10.57 12.44
CA PRO A 225 3.44 -10.32 11.14
C PRO A 225 3.79 -11.36 10.07
N PHE A 226 4.55 -12.40 10.45
CA PHE A 226 5.08 -13.47 9.61
C PHE A 226 4.48 -14.83 9.99
N GLY A 227 4.69 -15.83 9.12
CA GLY A 227 4.30 -17.20 9.40
C GLY A 227 2.82 -17.42 9.11
N ARG A 228 2.04 -17.74 10.14
CA ARG A 228 0.59 -17.82 9.99
C ARG A 228 -0.03 -16.42 10.00
N PRO A 229 -1.18 -16.21 9.33
CA PRO A 229 -1.72 -14.86 9.15
C PRO A 229 -2.47 -14.32 10.39
N ASP A 230 -2.63 -15.11 11.45
CA ASP A 230 -3.51 -14.83 12.60
C ASP A 230 -3.25 -13.43 13.21
N ASP A 231 -2.03 -13.20 13.67
CA ASP A 231 -1.58 -11.93 14.28
C ASP A 231 -1.61 -10.75 13.31
N ALA A 232 -1.17 -11.00 12.07
CA ALA A 232 -1.09 -9.97 11.05
C ALA A 232 -2.49 -9.43 10.71
N LEU A 233 -3.45 -10.33 10.45
CA LEU A 233 -4.82 -9.95 10.12
C LEU A 233 -5.55 -9.35 11.32
N ALA A 234 -5.30 -9.86 12.53
CA ALA A 234 -5.85 -9.29 13.76
C ALA A 234 -5.34 -7.86 14.00
N GLY A 235 -4.03 -7.63 13.93
CA GLY A 235 -3.48 -6.30 14.10
C GLY A 235 -3.87 -5.34 12.95
N ALA A 236 -4.15 -5.85 11.73
CA ALA A 236 -4.65 -5.01 10.63
C ALA A 236 -6.07 -4.51 10.93
N SER A 237 -6.89 -5.40 11.48
CA SER A 237 -8.23 -5.06 11.96
C SER A 237 -8.15 -4.06 13.12
N ARG A 238 -7.23 -4.27 14.06
CA ARG A 238 -6.96 -3.31 15.16
C ARG A 238 -6.50 -1.95 14.63
N TYR A 239 -5.63 -1.91 13.62
CA TYR A 239 -5.19 -0.67 12.97
C TYR A 239 -6.39 0.08 12.39
N LEU A 240 -7.20 -0.60 11.56
CA LEU A 240 -8.38 0.00 10.92
C LEU A 240 -9.33 0.55 11.98
N LEU A 241 -9.57 -0.17 13.06
CA LEU A 241 -10.42 0.28 14.15
C LEU A 241 -9.81 1.48 14.92
N GLN A 242 -8.58 1.36 15.41
CA GLN A 242 -8.01 2.34 16.36
C GLN A 242 -7.43 3.57 15.69
N ARG A 243 -6.73 3.42 14.56
CA ARG A 243 -6.09 4.50 13.80
C ARG A 243 -6.93 4.95 12.61
N GLY A 244 -7.48 3.99 11.86
CA GLY A 244 -8.37 4.28 10.73
C GLY A 244 -9.76 4.73 11.15
N LYS A 245 -10.14 4.48 12.40
CA LYS A 245 -11.44 4.84 12.98
C LYS A 245 -12.60 4.22 12.18
N TYR A 246 -12.43 2.96 11.80
CA TYR A 246 -13.46 2.14 11.19
C TYR A 246 -14.75 2.18 12.03
N SER A 247 -15.89 2.38 11.36
CA SER A 247 -17.22 2.43 11.95
C SER A 247 -17.96 1.12 11.68
N GLN A 248 -18.37 0.45 12.76
CA GLN A 248 -19.00 -0.86 12.69
C GLN A 248 -20.39 -0.74 12.06
N GLY A 249 -20.73 -1.64 11.15
CA GLY A 249 -22.03 -1.62 10.46
C GLY A 249 -22.18 -0.55 9.38
N GLU A 250 -21.20 0.34 9.19
CA GLU A 250 -21.19 1.26 8.04
C GLU A 250 -20.57 0.61 6.80
N ALA A 251 -21.14 0.84 5.62
CA ALA A 251 -20.49 0.50 4.37
C ALA A 251 -19.27 1.42 4.11
N TRP A 252 -18.32 0.99 3.29
CA TRP A 252 -17.27 1.87 2.78
C TRP A 252 -17.85 3.04 1.96
N GLY A 253 -18.96 2.78 1.28
CA GLY A 253 -19.57 3.65 0.30
C GLY A 253 -20.34 2.84 -0.73
N CYS A 254 -20.54 3.43 -1.90
CA CYS A 254 -21.04 2.75 -3.08
C CYS A 254 -20.66 3.51 -4.36
N GLU A 255 -20.69 2.82 -5.49
CA GLU A 255 -20.81 3.49 -6.78
C GLU A 255 -22.20 4.15 -6.88
N ALA A 256 -22.25 5.34 -7.45
CA ALA A 256 -23.43 6.16 -7.54
C ALA A 256 -23.69 6.60 -8.98
N ARG A 257 -24.97 6.72 -9.33
CA ARG A 257 -25.43 7.31 -10.57
C ARG A 257 -25.82 8.76 -10.32
N LEU A 258 -25.22 9.67 -11.08
CA LEU A 258 -25.54 11.09 -11.05
C LEU A 258 -26.63 11.38 -12.10
N PRO A 259 -27.63 12.23 -11.82
CA PRO A 259 -28.61 12.64 -12.81
C PRO A 259 -27.96 13.50 -13.91
N SER A 260 -28.63 13.63 -15.05
CA SER A 260 -28.17 14.50 -16.12
C SER A 260 -28.05 15.95 -15.64
N GLY A 261 -26.99 16.66 -16.05
CA GLY A 261 -26.74 18.04 -15.64
C GLY A 261 -26.33 18.22 -14.16
N PHE A 262 -26.02 17.13 -13.44
CA PHE A 262 -25.65 17.21 -12.02
C PHE A 262 -24.44 18.12 -11.76
N ASN A 263 -24.52 18.93 -10.71
CA ASN A 263 -23.43 19.82 -10.30
C ASN A 263 -22.27 19.02 -9.67
N THR A 264 -21.31 18.60 -10.49
CA THR A 264 -20.12 17.84 -10.06
C THR A 264 -19.16 18.63 -9.17
N ARG A 265 -19.33 19.96 -9.02
CA ARG A 265 -18.56 20.76 -8.05
C ARG A 265 -18.82 20.34 -6.60
N LEU A 266 -19.90 19.60 -6.33
CA LEU A 266 -20.17 18.99 -5.03
C LEU A 266 -19.18 17.87 -4.68
N ALA A 267 -18.39 17.38 -5.63
CA ALA A 267 -17.25 16.48 -5.40
C ALA A 267 -16.00 17.25 -4.94
N ASP A 268 -16.15 18.10 -3.91
CA ASP A 268 -15.11 19.02 -3.43
C ASP A 268 -14.04 18.38 -2.52
N GLY A 269 -14.19 17.08 -2.24
CA GLY A 269 -13.30 16.31 -1.39
C GLY A 269 -13.42 16.58 0.11
N LYS A 270 -14.37 17.44 0.54
CA LYS A 270 -14.51 17.90 1.94
C LYS A 270 -15.92 17.74 2.49
N SER A 271 -16.95 17.99 1.69
CA SER A 271 -18.32 18.10 2.15
C SER A 271 -18.99 16.72 2.28
N TYR A 272 -19.25 16.33 3.53
CA TYR A 272 -20.06 15.16 3.86
C TYR A 272 -21.53 15.55 3.96
N ARG A 273 -22.40 14.66 3.47
CA ARG A 273 -23.85 14.75 3.59
C ARG A 273 -24.43 13.35 3.85
N PRO A 274 -25.57 13.23 4.54
CA PRO A 274 -26.29 11.98 4.62
C PRO A 274 -26.63 11.44 3.23
N TYR A 275 -26.69 10.12 3.06
CA TYR A 275 -27.22 9.50 1.84
C TYR A 275 -28.60 10.05 1.43
N ALA A 276 -29.48 10.34 2.38
CA ALA A 276 -30.79 10.97 2.12
C ALA A 276 -30.66 12.30 1.37
N LYS A 277 -29.68 13.13 1.74
CA LYS A 277 -29.44 14.42 1.06
C LYS A 277 -28.87 14.25 -0.33
N TRP A 278 -28.10 13.20 -0.59
CA TRP A 278 -27.69 12.86 -1.96
C TRP A 278 -28.88 12.37 -2.79
N ALA A 279 -29.78 11.57 -2.20
CA ALA A 279 -31.01 11.12 -2.85
C ALA A 279 -31.94 12.30 -3.22
N GLU A 280 -32.11 13.28 -2.33
CA GLU A 280 -32.84 14.53 -2.62
C GLU A 280 -32.26 15.30 -3.81
N LEU A 281 -30.94 15.20 -4.04
CA LEU A 281 -30.25 15.78 -5.19
C LEU A 281 -30.30 14.88 -6.45
N GLY A 282 -31.10 13.81 -6.43
CA GLY A 282 -31.28 12.86 -7.52
C GLY A 282 -30.17 11.82 -7.68
N VAL A 283 -29.22 11.74 -6.73
CA VAL A 283 -28.16 10.73 -6.76
C VAL A 283 -28.70 9.39 -6.26
N THR A 284 -28.46 8.32 -7.02
CA THR A 284 -28.90 6.96 -6.69
C THR A 284 -27.72 6.01 -6.60
N ARG A 285 -27.88 4.82 -6.01
CA ARG A 285 -26.87 3.75 -6.12
C ARG A 285 -26.79 3.27 -7.56
N ALA A 286 -25.58 2.99 -8.04
CA ALA A 286 -25.39 2.53 -9.42
C ALA A 286 -26.03 1.16 -9.69
N ASP A 287 -26.13 0.31 -8.66
CA ASP A 287 -26.78 -1.00 -8.67
C ASP A 287 -28.32 -0.95 -8.61
N GLY A 288 -28.92 0.24 -8.50
CA GLY A 288 -30.38 0.44 -8.45
C GLY A 288 -31.02 0.13 -7.09
N THR A 289 -30.25 -0.30 -6.08
CA THR A 289 -30.79 -0.57 -4.74
C THR A 289 -30.97 0.72 -3.93
N ALA A 290 -31.82 0.67 -2.91
CA ALA A 290 -32.01 1.78 -1.98
C ALA A 290 -30.81 1.96 -1.04
N PHE A 291 -30.59 3.17 -0.53
CA PHE A 291 -29.61 3.39 0.54
C PHE A 291 -30.11 2.78 1.84
N THR A 292 -29.53 1.66 2.28
CA THR A 292 -29.95 0.92 3.49
C THR A 292 -29.88 1.76 4.78
N HIS A 293 -28.92 2.69 4.85
CA HIS A 293 -28.73 3.58 6.01
C HIS A 293 -28.71 5.06 5.56
N PRO A 294 -29.88 5.67 5.30
CA PRO A 294 -29.96 6.99 4.67
C PRO A 294 -29.33 8.12 5.50
N GLY A 295 -29.14 7.92 6.81
CA GLY A 295 -28.49 8.88 7.72
C GLY A 295 -26.95 8.87 7.69
N HIS A 296 -26.30 7.85 7.13
CA HIS A 296 -24.83 7.76 7.14
C HIS A 296 -24.20 8.86 6.27
N GLN A 297 -23.11 9.43 6.80
CA GLN A 297 -22.42 10.56 6.20
C GLN A 297 -21.45 10.09 5.11
N VAL A 298 -21.63 10.59 3.90
CA VAL A 298 -20.78 10.30 2.74
C VAL A 298 -20.48 11.54 1.93
N ARG A 299 -19.37 11.52 1.19
CA ARG A 299 -19.01 12.57 0.24
C ARG A 299 -18.96 12.01 -1.18
N LEU A 300 -19.26 12.87 -2.14
CA LEU A 300 -19.12 12.54 -3.57
C LEU A 300 -17.64 12.53 -3.97
N ALA A 301 -17.26 11.55 -4.76
CA ALA A 301 -15.97 11.45 -5.43
C ALA A 301 -16.17 11.10 -6.90
N VAL A 302 -15.59 11.90 -7.79
CA VAL A 302 -15.55 11.64 -9.24
C VAL A 302 -14.08 11.67 -9.64
N PRO A 303 -13.36 10.53 -9.55
CA PRO A 303 -11.91 10.51 -9.70
C PRO A 303 -11.45 10.75 -11.15
N VAL A 304 -12.30 10.43 -12.13
CA VAL A 304 -12.05 10.65 -13.56
C VAL A 304 -13.31 11.23 -14.19
N SER A 305 -13.18 12.35 -14.91
CA SER A 305 -14.30 12.96 -15.64
C SER A 305 -14.90 11.96 -16.63
N GLY A 306 -16.23 11.80 -16.64
CA GLY A 306 -16.92 10.80 -17.47
C GLY A 306 -16.84 9.35 -16.97
N GLY A 307 -16.12 9.10 -15.87
CA GLY A 307 -16.06 7.79 -15.22
C GLY A 307 -17.07 7.61 -14.08
N PRO A 308 -16.97 6.49 -13.35
CA PRO A 308 -17.86 6.18 -12.24
C PRO A 308 -17.75 7.25 -11.14
N ALA A 309 -18.91 7.57 -10.56
CA ALA A 309 -19.00 8.40 -9.36
C ALA A 309 -19.18 7.52 -8.13
N PHE A 310 -18.67 7.96 -6.98
CA PHE A 310 -18.75 7.23 -5.73
C PHE A 310 -19.27 8.11 -4.61
N LEU A 311 -20.13 7.55 -3.76
CA LEU A 311 -20.42 8.10 -2.45
C LEU A 311 -19.59 7.34 -1.42
N ILE A 312 -18.59 7.99 -0.84
CA ILE A 312 -17.63 7.36 0.07
C ILE A 312 -17.72 7.89 1.50
N GLY A 313 -17.74 6.97 2.46
CA GLY A 313 -18.00 7.23 3.87
C GLY A 313 -16.78 7.03 4.77
N ARG A 314 -17.04 6.81 6.06
CA ARG A 314 -16.01 6.64 7.09
C ARG A 314 -15.10 5.45 6.83
N ASN A 315 -15.66 4.31 6.40
CA ASN A 315 -14.87 3.09 6.22
C ASN A 315 -13.93 3.13 5.01
N PHE A 316 -14.28 3.89 3.96
CA PHE A 316 -13.31 4.21 2.90
C PHE A 316 -12.12 5.02 3.46
N GLN A 317 -12.39 6.00 4.33
CA GLN A 317 -11.33 6.81 4.94
C GLN A 317 -10.47 6.02 5.92
N SER A 318 -11.06 5.04 6.62
CA SER A 318 -10.30 4.11 7.46
C SER A 318 -9.26 3.34 6.64
N ILE A 319 -9.63 2.85 5.46
CA ILE A 319 -8.72 2.14 4.57
C ILE A 319 -7.69 3.11 3.96
N TYR A 320 -8.11 4.30 3.57
CA TYR A 320 -7.22 5.37 3.09
C TYR A 320 -6.14 5.75 4.12
N SER A 321 -6.41 5.60 5.43
CA SER A 321 -5.40 5.87 6.46
C SER A 321 -4.22 4.89 6.42
N TYR A 322 -4.45 3.67 5.93
CA TYR A 322 -3.43 2.63 5.81
C TYR A 322 -2.39 2.99 4.73
N ASN A 323 -2.87 3.50 3.59
CA ASN A 323 -2.06 4.11 2.54
C ASN A 323 -2.86 5.24 1.86
N PRO A 324 -2.40 6.51 1.94
CA PRO A 324 -3.16 7.69 1.53
C PRO A 324 -3.23 7.90 0.01
N ALA A 325 -3.52 6.84 -0.74
CA ALA A 325 -3.81 6.86 -2.16
C ALA A 325 -5.27 6.46 -2.43
N PHE A 326 -5.98 7.26 -3.23
CA PHE A 326 -7.38 6.98 -3.57
C PHE A 326 -7.50 5.67 -4.36
N SER A 327 -6.59 5.43 -5.32
CA SER A 327 -6.53 4.19 -6.10
C SER A 327 -6.36 2.95 -5.22
N TYR A 328 -5.51 3.05 -4.19
CA TYR A 328 -5.29 1.98 -3.21
C TYR A 328 -6.56 1.68 -2.42
N ALA A 329 -7.18 2.70 -1.81
CA ALA A 329 -8.38 2.50 -1.01
C ALA A 329 -9.54 1.98 -1.87
N LEU A 330 -9.69 2.51 -3.09
CA LEU A 330 -10.69 2.03 -4.05
C LEU A 330 -10.43 0.59 -4.48
N ALA A 331 -9.18 0.19 -4.69
CA ALA A 331 -8.83 -1.20 -5.02
C ALA A 331 -9.18 -2.18 -3.90
N ILE A 332 -8.93 -1.82 -2.63
CA ILE A 332 -9.27 -2.69 -1.49
C ILE A 332 -10.79 -2.85 -1.36
N VAL A 333 -11.55 -1.75 -1.36
CA VAL A 333 -13.01 -1.86 -1.20
C VAL A 333 -13.64 -2.57 -2.40
N HIS A 334 -13.14 -2.31 -3.61
CA HIS A 334 -13.62 -3.02 -4.79
C HIS A 334 -13.27 -4.50 -4.76
N LEU A 335 -12.03 -4.86 -4.41
CA LEU A 335 -11.64 -6.26 -4.27
C LEU A 335 -12.47 -6.97 -3.20
N ALA A 336 -12.75 -6.32 -2.07
CA ALA A 336 -13.62 -6.87 -1.04
C ALA A 336 -15.04 -7.17 -1.58
N ASP A 337 -15.63 -6.22 -2.30
CA ASP A 337 -16.94 -6.39 -2.95
C ASP A 337 -16.90 -7.56 -3.95
N ARG A 338 -15.84 -7.66 -4.77
CA ARG A 338 -15.67 -8.75 -5.75
C ARG A 338 -15.47 -10.13 -5.09
N ILE A 339 -14.71 -10.21 -4.00
CA ILE A 339 -14.54 -11.46 -3.23
C ILE A 339 -15.86 -11.89 -2.62
N ARG A 340 -16.65 -10.94 -2.08
CA ARG A 340 -18.00 -11.20 -1.53
C ARG A 340 -19.01 -11.67 -2.58
N GLY A 341 -18.71 -11.48 -3.86
CA GLY A 341 -19.55 -11.93 -4.97
C GLY A 341 -20.32 -10.82 -5.67
N MET A 342 -20.03 -9.55 -5.38
CA MET A 342 -20.55 -8.43 -6.16
C MET A 342 -19.87 -8.33 -7.53
N GLY A 343 -20.55 -7.66 -8.46
CA GLY A 343 -20.06 -7.42 -9.82
C GLY A 343 -18.96 -6.33 -9.89
N PRO A 344 -18.39 -6.11 -11.10
CA PRO A 344 -17.55 -4.93 -11.37
C PRO A 344 -18.34 -3.63 -11.17
N PHE A 345 -17.63 -2.49 -11.21
CA PHE A 345 -18.31 -1.20 -11.33
C PHE A 345 -19.22 -1.16 -12.56
N VAL A 346 -20.40 -0.58 -12.41
CA VAL A 346 -21.44 -0.49 -13.43
C VAL A 346 -21.01 0.45 -14.56
N GLN A 347 -20.48 1.62 -14.21
CA GLN A 347 -19.95 2.58 -15.16
C GLN A 347 -18.46 2.31 -15.41
N PRO A 348 -18.05 2.00 -16.65
CA PRO A 348 -16.64 1.85 -16.98
C PRO A 348 -15.92 3.21 -16.89
N PHE A 349 -14.62 3.15 -16.65
CA PHE A 349 -13.78 4.34 -16.79
C PHE A 349 -13.62 4.69 -18.28
N PRO A 350 -13.54 5.98 -18.65
CA PRO A 350 -13.34 6.38 -20.04
C PRO A 350 -12.03 5.81 -20.60
N GLY A 351 -12.10 5.27 -21.82
CA GLY A 351 -10.95 4.66 -22.48
C GLY A 351 -10.44 3.36 -21.86
N SER A 352 -11.12 2.82 -20.83
CA SER A 352 -10.71 1.57 -20.19
C SER A 352 -11.05 0.35 -21.03
N GLU A 353 -10.29 -0.72 -20.79
CA GLU A 353 -10.62 -2.07 -21.23
C GLU A 353 -11.25 -2.84 -20.06
N ARG A 354 -12.06 -3.87 -20.36
CA ARG A 354 -12.46 -4.82 -19.33
C ARG A 354 -11.21 -5.45 -18.69
N THR A 355 -11.32 -5.85 -17.44
CA THR A 355 -10.25 -6.61 -16.76
C THR A 355 -9.97 -7.90 -17.54
N PRO A 356 -8.70 -8.18 -17.89
CA PRO A 356 -8.32 -9.46 -18.49
C PRO A 356 -8.60 -10.61 -17.52
N THR A 357 -9.05 -11.74 -18.06
CA THR A 357 -9.27 -12.96 -17.27
C THR A 357 -7.94 -13.58 -16.85
N LEU A 358 -7.97 -14.47 -15.85
CA LEU A 358 -6.78 -15.23 -15.44
C LEU A 358 -6.11 -15.93 -16.62
N ALA A 359 -6.89 -16.67 -17.43
CA ALA A 359 -6.38 -17.39 -18.59
C ALA A 359 -5.76 -16.45 -19.64
N GLU A 360 -6.34 -15.27 -19.86
CA GLU A 360 -5.80 -14.27 -20.79
C GLU A 360 -4.48 -13.68 -20.30
N VAL A 361 -4.33 -13.41 -19.00
CA VAL A 361 -3.06 -12.93 -18.44
C VAL A 361 -1.99 -14.02 -18.54
N GLN A 362 -2.33 -15.28 -18.23
CA GLN A 362 -1.41 -16.40 -18.35
C GLN A 362 -0.99 -16.62 -19.81
N GLU A 363 -1.91 -16.50 -20.77
CA GLU A 363 -1.60 -16.56 -22.19
C GLU A 363 -0.68 -15.41 -22.61
N LEU A 364 -0.98 -14.18 -22.19
CA LEU A 364 -0.15 -13.01 -22.45
C LEU A 364 1.28 -13.24 -21.94
N GLN A 365 1.44 -13.72 -20.70
CA GLN A 365 2.74 -14.01 -20.11
C GLN A 365 3.48 -15.08 -20.92
N LYS A 366 2.83 -16.21 -21.23
CA LYS A 366 3.42 -17.28 -22.06
C LYS A 366 3.91 -16.77 -23.41
N ARG A 367 3.11 -15.92 -24.08
CA ARG A 367 3.46 -15.35 -25.40
C ARG A 367 4.58 -14.32 -25.32
N LEU A 368 4.66 -13.54 -24.25
CA LEU A 368 5.78 -12.62 -24.00
C LEU A 368 7.06 -13.40 -23.78
N THR A 369 7.05 -14.39 -22.88
CA THR A 369 8.22 -15.22 -22.58
C THR A 369 8.72 -15.95 -23.83
N ALA A 370 7.82 -16.53 -24.64
CA ALA A 370 8.19 -17.20 -25.89
C ALA A 370 8.84 -16.26 -26.93
N ARG A 371 8.64 -14.94 -26.80
CA ARG A 371 9.26 -13.91 -27.64
C ARG A 371 10.51 -13.27 -27.01
N GLY A 372 11.00 -13.81 -25.91
CA GLY A 372 12.18 -13.29 -25.21
C GLY A 372 11.91 -12.15 -24.24
N PHE A 373 10.64 -11.80 -23.98
CA PHE A 373 10.26 -10.86 -22.94
C PHE A 373 9.94 -11.59 -21.65
N ASP A 374 10.93 -11.71 -20.77
CA ASP A 374 10.80 -12.47 -19.52
C ASP A 374 9.83 -11.80 -18.53
N THR A 375 8.76 -12.53 -18.20
CA THR A 375 7.71 -12.12 -17.25
C THR A 375 7.92 -12.65 -15.84
N ASP A 376 8.99 -13.42 -15.61
CA ASP A 376 9.28 -14.15 -14.37
C ASP A 376 8.19 -15.17 -14.00
N GLY A 377 7.74 -15.93 -15.00
CA GLY A 377 6.67 -16.93 -14.86
C GLY A 377 5.39 -16.55 -15.59
N THR A 378 4.40 -17.45 -15.51
CA THR A 378 3.14 -17.38 -16.28
C THR A 378 1.92 -17.69 -15.40
N ASP A 379 2.00 -17.27 -14.15
CA ASP A 379 1.05 -17.58 -13.07
C ASP A 379 -0.25 -16.76 -13.11
N GLY A 380 -0.33 -15.74 -13.97
CA GLY A 380 -1.46 -14.81 -14.06
C GLY A 380 -1.38 -13.62 -13.11
N ARG A 381 -0.28 -13.47 -12.35
CA ARG A 381 -0.03 -12.33 -11.48
C ARG A 381 0.76 -11.26 -12.22
N VAL A 382 0.19 -10.06 -12.32
CA VAL A 382 0.87 -8.93 -12.98
C VAL A 382 1.72 -8.17 -11.96
N GLY A 383 2.97 -8.62 -11.82
CA GLY A 383 4.03 -7.97 -11.05
C GLY A 383 4.91 -7.03 -11.90
N ARG A 384 5.97 -6.49 -11.28
CA ARG A 384 6.92 -5.57 -11.94
C ARG A 384 7.54 -6.16 -13.20
N ASP A 385 7.89 -7.45 -13.17
CA ASP A 385 8.56 -8.12 -14.29
C ASP A 385 7.60 -8.31 -15.48
N THR A 386 6.34 -8.68 -15.23
CA THR A 386 5.31 -8.68 -16.28
C THR A 386 5.10 -7.28 -16.88
N GLN A 387 5.03 -6.21 -16.06
CA GLN A 387 4.88 -4.84 -16.58
C GLN A 387 6.06 -4.43 -17.45
N ARG A 388 7.29 -4.76 -17.05
CA ARG A 388 8.51 -4.51 -17.82
C ARG A 388 8.53 -5.27 -19.15
N ALA A 389 8.17 -6.55 -19.12
CA ALA A 389 8.06 -7.40 -20.32
C ALA A 389 7.03 -6.84 -21.31
N VAL A 390 5.86 -6.43 -20.81
CA VAL A 390 4.81 -5.78 -21.61
C VAL A 390 5.34 -4.50 -22.24
N ALA A 391 5.98 -3.62 -21.47
CA ALA A 391 6.49 -2.35 -22.00
C ALA A 391 7.59 -2.54 -23.04
N ALA A 392 8.48 -3.52 -22.83
CA ALA A 392 9.49 -3.90 -23.81
C ALA A 392 8.84 -4.39 -25.12
N PHE A 393 7.80 -5.22 -25.02
CA PHE A 393 7.02 -5.67 -26.18
C PHE A 393 6.26 -4.53 -26.85
N GLN A 394 5.59 -3.65 -26.10
CA GLN A 394 4.89 -2.48 -26.63
C GLN A 394 5.83 -1.61 -27.46
N ARG A 395 7.05 -1.37 -26.95
CA ARG A 395 8.09 -0.62 -27.68
C ARG A 395 8.48 -1.32 -28.99
N GLN A 396 8.71 -2.63 -28.97
CA GLN A 396 9.00 -3.39 -30.20
C GLN A 396 7.82 -3.35 -31.18
N ALA A 397 6.59 -3.43 -30.68
CA ALA A 397 5.39 -3.53 -31.49
C ALA A 397 4.84 -2.18 -31.97
N GLY A 398 5.49 -1.05 -31.64
CA GLY A 398 5.04 0.30 -31.98
C GLY A 398 3.75 0.74 -31.27
N MET A 399 3.49 0.18 -30.08
CA MET A 399 2.33 0.51 -29.25
C MET A 399 2.66 1.63 -28.25
N GLU A 400 1.63 2.23 -27.65
CA GLU A 400 1.79 3.06 -26.46
C GLU A 400 2.49 2.25 -25.35
N VAL A 401 3.53 2.82 -24.74
CA VAL A 401 4.38 2.15 -23.75
C VAL A 401 3.91 2.53 -22.35
N ASP A 402 2.90 1.82 -21.85
CA ASP A 402 2.30 2.03 -20.52
C ASP A 402 2.53 0.84 -19.56
N GLY A 403 3.11 -0.26 -20.06
CA GLY A 403 3.36 -1.47 -19.27
C GLY A 403 2.11 -2.21 -18.83
N TYR A 404 0.93 -1.85 -19.35
CA TYR A 404 -0.35 -2.46 -18.98
C TYR A 404 -0.59 -3.77 -19.72
N ALA A 405 -0.66 -4.88 -18.98
CA ALA A 405 -0.91 -6.23 -19.48
C ALA A 405 -2.39 -6.42 -19.91
N GLY A 406 -2.85 -5.61 -20.87
CA GLY A 406 -4.22 -5.52 -21.32
C GLY A 406 -4.57 -6.40 -22.53
N LEU A 407 -5.84 -6.34 -22.94
CA LEU A 407 -6.37 -7.10 -24.06
C LEU A 407 -5.81 -6.61 -25.40
N LYS A 408 -5.51 -5.32 -25.54
CA LYS A 408 -4.82 -4.79 -26.73
C LYS A 408 -3.44 -5.43 -26.93
N VAL A 409 -2.67 -5.57 -25.85
CA VAL A 409 -1.35 -6.24 -25.87
C VAL A 409 -1.51 -7.72 -26.23
N LEU A 410 -2.46 -8.41 -25.59
CA LEU A 410 -2.74 -9.81 -25.90
C LEU A 410 -3.18 -10.01 -27.36
N ALA A 411 -4.06 -9.16 -27.89
CA ALA A 411 -4.50 -9.20 -29.27
C ALA A 411 -3.31 -9.04 -30.23
N ARG A 412 -2.41 -8.08 -29.96
CA ARG A 412 -1.20 -7.88 -30.77
C ARG A 412 -0.26 -9.10 -30.71
N LEU A 413 -0.10 -9.74 -29.55
CA LEU A 413 0.69 -10.96 -29.38
C LEU A 413 0.12 -12.18 -30.13
N ARG A 414 -1.20 -12.23 -30.30
CA ARG A 414 -1.90 -13.30 -31.05
C ARG A 414 -1.74 -13.16 -32.57
N GLN A 415 -1.60 -11.95 -33.09
CA GLN A 415 -1.50 -11.67 -34.53
C GLN A 415 -0.15 -12.03 -35.16
N GLY A 416 0.82 -12.58 -34.39
CA GLY A 416 2.10 -12.98 -34.97
C GLY A 416 2.96 -11.80 -35.41
N GLY A 417 3.11 -10.79 -34.53
CA GLY A 417 4.04 -9.68 -34.74
C GLY A 417 5.49 -10.11 -34.82
#